data_AF-A0A4R2PFD9-F1
#
_entry.id   AF-A0A4R2PFD9-F1
#
_cell.length_a   1.000
_cell.length_b   1.000
_cell.length_c   1.000
_cell.angle_alpha   90.00
_cell.angle_beta   90.00
_cell.angle_gamma   90.00
#
_symmetry.space_group_name_H-M   'P 1'
#
loop_
_entity.id
_entity.type
_entity.pdbx_description
1 polymer ?
#
loop_
_entity_poly.entity_id
_entity_poly.type
_entity_poly.pdbx_seq_one_letter_code
_entity_poly.pdbx_strand_id
1 'polypeptide(L)' 'MKTNPGFLPQEAIGRRVRVRLERDPAGVAPHEWPADGKMGCRWTRTGHPFDIAEYEVIG' A
#
# COMPACT_ATOMS: atom_id res chain seq x y z
N MET A 1 -0.71 10.32 -3.30
CA MET A 1 -0.10 9.00 -3.04
C MET A 1 1.05 8.79 -4.02
N LYS A 2 2.06 7.98 -3.66
CA LYS A 2 3.18 7.57 -4.51
C LYS A 2 2.91 6.17 -5.06
N THR A 3 3.38 5.86 -6.26
CA THR A 3 3.34 4.50 -6.80
C THR A 3 4.16 3.55 -5.93
N ASN A 4 3.63 2.35 -5.68
CA ASN A 4 4.35 1.30 -4.99
C ASN A 4 5.56 0.83 -5.84
N PRO A 5 6.81 0.91 -5.33
CA PRO A 5 8.00 0.50 -6.07
C PRO A 5 8.20 -1.03 -6.15
N GLY A 6 7.32 -1.83 -5.52
CA GLY A 6 7.42 -3.28 -5.47
C GLY A 6 8.16 -3.83 -4.25
N PHE A 7 8.54 -2.97 -3.32
CA PHE A 7 9.19 -3.31 -2.05
C PHE A 7 8.83 -2.27 -1.00
N LEU A 8 9.00 -2.59 0.29
CA LEU A 8 8.72 -1.66 1.40
C LEU A 8 9.63 -0.41 1.27
N PRO A 9 9.06 0.78 1.03
CA PRO A 9 9.82 2.02 0.94
C PRO A 9 10.45 2.39 2.30
N GLN A 10 11.64 2.97 2.29
CA GLN A 10 12.36 3.31 3.51
C GLN A 10 11.56 4.28 4.40
N GLU A 11 10.85 5.24 3.79
CA GLU A 11 10.01 6.20 4.52
C GLU A 11 8.82 5.57 5.25
N ALA A 12 8.40 4.37 4.85
CA ALA A 12 7.25 3.69 5.41
C ALA A 12 7.63 2.73 6.55
N ILE A 13 8.92 2.44 6.75
CA ILE A 13 9.38 1.50 7.78
C ILE A 13 8.92 1.97 9.18
N GLY A 14 8.17 1.11 9.86
CA GLY A 14 7.64 1.40 11.21
C GLY A 14 6.50 2.42 11.25
N ARG A 15 5.98 2.85 10.09
CA ARG A 15 4.88 3.81 9.98
C ARG A 15 3.56 3.14 9.60
N ARG A 16 2.50 3.93 9.62
CA ARG A 16 1.21 3.57 9.00
C ARG A 16 1.15 4.17 7.59
N VAL A 17 0.43 3.50 6.71
CA VAL A 17 0.22 3.94 5.33
C VAL A 17 -1.25 3.90 4.97
N ARG A 18 -1.66 4.86 4.14
CA ARG A 18 -2.85 4.76 3.29
C ARG A 18 -2.44 4.07 2.00
N VAL A 19 -3.24 3.14 1.51
CA VAL A 19 -2.98 2.42 0.27
C VAL A 19 -4.22 2.35 -0.61
N ARG A 20 -3.98 2.36 -1.93
CA ARG A 20 -4.95 1.94 -2.95
C ARG A 20 -4.47 0.64 -3.58
N LEU A 21 -5.39 -0.27 -3.82
CA LEU A 21 -5.14 -1.53 -4.49
C LEU A 21 -5.34 -1.42 -6.00
N GLU A 22 -4.68 -2.27 -6.78
CA GLU A 22 -4.75 -2.26 -8.25
C GLU A 22 -6.19 -2.35 -8.79
N ARG A 23 -7.11 -3.04 -8.09
CA ARG A 23 -8.52 -3.16 -8.49
C ARG A 23 -9.51 -2.43 -7.57
N ASP A 24 -9.05 -1.46 -6.79
CA ASP A 24 -9.96 -0.62 -6.03
C ASP A 24 -10.95 0.11 -6.96
N PRO A 25 -12.27 0.04 -6.70
CA PRO A 25 -13.25 0.79 -7.47
C PRO A 25 -13.00 2.30 -7.36
N ALA A 26 -13.37 3.03 -8.42
CA ALA A 26 -13.35 4.49 -8.40
C ALA A 26 -14.22 5.01 -7.25
N GLY A 27 -13.67 5.95 -6.47
CA GLY A 27 -14.37 6.53 -5.31
C GLY A 27 -14.27 5.73 -4.01
N VAL A 28 -13.65 4.54 -4.00
CA VAL A 28 -13.37 3.84 -2.74
C VAL A 28 -12.34 4.62 -1.92
N ALA A 29 -12.57 4.67 -0.61
CA ALA A 29 -11.65 5.28 0.34
C ALA A 29 -10.38 4.42 0.47
N PRO A 30 -9.19 5.03 0.56
CA PRO A 30 -7.95 4.28 0.76
C PRO A 30 -7.95 3.46 2.06
N HIS A 31 -7.27 2.32 2.03
CA HIS A 31 -7.12 1.46 3.20
C HIS A 31 -5.98 1.95 4.10
N GLU A 32 -6.15 1.88 5.42
CA GLU A 32 -5.11 2.30 6.37
C GLU A 32 -4.51 1.11 7.13
N TRP A 33 -3.24 0.79 6.84
CA TRP A 33 -2.55 -0.38 7.38
C TRP A 33 -1.19 -0.02 8.00
N PRO A 34 -0.69 -0.83 8.95
CA PRO A 34 0.74 -0.84 9.25
C PRO A 34 1.55 -1.22 8.00
N ALA A 35 2.64 -0.52 7.72
CA ALA A 35 3.49 -0.77 6.55
C ALA A 35 4.34 -2.05 6.66
N ASP A 36 4.32 -2.74 7.80
CA ASP A 36 5.21 -3.86 8.13
C ASP A 36 4.91 -5.18 7.38
N GLY A 37 3.85 -5.21 6.59
CA GLY A 37 3.47 -6.34 5.75
C GLY A 37 2.82 -7.53 6.45
N LYS A 38 2.59 -7.45 7.78
CA LYS A 38 2.07 -8.59 8.55
C LYS A 38 0.57 -8.83 8.41
N MET A 39 -0.22 -7.81 8.05
CA MET A 39 -1.68 -7.89 7.92
C MET A 39 -2.19 -7.68 6.48
N GLY A 40 -1.47 -8.21 5.48
CA GLY A 40 -1.86 -8.09 4.07
C GLY A 40 -1.30 -6.87 3.35
N CYS A 41 -0.49 -6.04 4.02
CA CYS A 41 0.26 -4.94 3.40
C CYS A 41 1.46 -5.48 2.57
N ARG A 42 1.16 -6.24 1.51
CA ARG A 42 2.18 -6.84 0.65
C ARG A 42 2.67 -5.80 -0.36
N TRP A 43 3.93 -5.41 -0.22
CA TRP A 43 4.57 -4.43 -1.11
C TRP A 43 4.99 -5.01 -2.47
N THR A 44 5.26 -6.31 -2.54
CA THR A 44 5.63 -6.96 -3.80
C THR A 44 4.50 -6.87 -4.81
N ARG A 45 4.79 -6.35 -6.00
CA ARG A 45 3.86 -6.35 -7.13
C ARG A 45 3.97 -7.69 -7.85
N THR A 46 2.87 -8.42 -7.84
CA THR A 46 2.72 -9.76 -8.43
C THR A 46 1.76 -9.78 -9.62
N GLY A 47 1.07 -8.68 -9.87
CA GLY A 47 -0.05 -8.59 -10.82
C GLY A 47 -1.39 -9.02 -10.20
N HIS A 48 -1.44 -9.22 -8.87
CA HIS A 48 -2.67 -9.59 -8.19
C HIS A 48 -3.59 -8.36 -8.05
N PRO A 49 -4.92 -8.52 -8.17
CA PRO A 49 -5.88 -7.43 -7.97
C PRO A 49 -5.78 -6.65 -6.65
N PHE A 50 -5.20 -7.28 -5.63
CA PHE A 50 -5.03 -6.71 -4.29
C PHE A 50 -3.58 -6.30 -4.00
N ASP A 51 -2.74 -6.21 -5.03
CA ASP A 51 -1.44 -5.57 -4.88
C ASP A 51 -1.64 -4.09 -4.58
N ILE A 52 -0.77 -3.54 -3.73
CA ILE A 52 -0.74 -2.10 -3.48
C ILE A 52 -0.28 -1.41 -4.77
N ALA A 53 -1.13 -0.56 -5.33
CA ALA A 53 -0.81 0.26 -6.50
C ALA A 53 -0.16 1.59 -6.07
N GLU A 54 -0.76 2.24 -5.08
CA GLU A 54 -0.30 3.51 -4.55
C GLU A 54 -0.33 3.51 -3.02
N TYR A 55 0.57 4.30 -2.42
CA TYR A 55 0.64 4.45 -0.97
C TYR A 55 0.92 5.89 -0.55
N GLU A 56 0.61 6.21 0.70
CA GLU A 56 0.95 7.47 1.36
C GLU A 56 1.25 7.19 2.82
N VAL A 57 2.37 7.70 3.33
CA VAL A 57 2.74 7.56 4.74
C VAL A 57 1.89 8.51 5.58
N ILE A 58 1.22 7.97 6.61
CA ILE A 58 0.38 8.72 7.55
C ILE A 58 0.95 8.60 8.96
N GLY A 59 1.94 9.45 9.26
CA GLY A 59 2.56 9.54 10.58
C GLY A 59 4.06 9.35 10.55
#